data_AF-A0A4R4KQN5-F1
#
_entry.id   AF-A0A4R4KQN5-F1
#
_cell.length_a   1.000
_cell.length_b   1.000
_cell.length_c   1.000
_cell.angle_alpha   90.00
_cell.angle_beta   90.00
_cell.angle_gamma   90.00
#
_symmetry.space_group_name_H-M   'P 1'
#
loop_
_entity.id
_entity.type
_entity.pdbx_description
1 polymer ?
#
loop_
_entity_poly.entity_id
_entity_poly.type
_entity_poly.pdbx_seq_one_letter_code
_entity_poly.pdbx_strand_id
1 'polypeptide(L)'
;MAVGTRGGGDLRVLGEDGSPAGPVERVPDLVAAVAEREKADAPRWVWASTARFYPRLIEAGVRVGRCHDLELVESLLLGYAGRYGEPRSVRAAWARLRGEPVPPDRTPQEESPQPSLFDDDREEAADDIEQVVAVHGEQQRVIGGLDGFALLAAAESAGALVAAEMGHDGLPWSAAEHDALLTELLGPRPSGGLRPRRLQELADQISAAFGPRVHVNPDSPAQILKAFASAGLPVASTRAHVLKRLDHPAVPLLLEYKELSRLHTAHGWAWLDTWVSGGRFRPEYVAGGVVSGRWATSGGGALQIPRVLRKAVVADPGWSLVVADAAQLEPRVLAALAGDRAFTDAAAHGDLYAALSDVFHDEGGEGMSEANRGVWGVGPPQGAG
;
A
#
# COMPACT_ATOMS: atom_id res chain seq x y z
N MET A 1 3.74 0.14 -27.65
CA MET A 1 2.32 0.52 -27.82
C MET A 1 2.13 1.92 -27.29
N ALA A 2 1.36 2.72 -28.00
CA ALA A 2 0.95 4.06 -27.57
C ALA A 2 -0.58 4.13 -27.51
N VAL A 3 -1.11 4.54 -26.36
CA VAL A 3 -2.54 4.67 -26.14
C VAL A 3 -3.04 5.96 -26.79
N GLY A 4 -3.99 5.85 -27.71
CA GLY A 4 -4.59 6.98 -28.40
C GLY A 4 -5.85 7.50 -27.70
N THR A 5 -6.40 8.59 -28.24
CA THR A 5 -7.72 9.09 -27.80
C THR A 5 -8.84 8.19 -28.34
N ARG A 6 -9.99 8.18 -27.63
CA ARG A 6 -11.22 7.46 -28.05
C ARG A 6 -11.07 5.93 -28.21
N GLY A 7 -10.12 5.31 -27.50
CA GLY A 7 -9.99 3.85 -27.39
C GLY A 7 -9.16 3.15 -28.47
N GLY A 8 -8.70 3.89 -29.50
CA GLY A 8 -7.70 3.40 -30.44
C GLY A 8 -6.27 3.60 -29.94
N GLY A 9 -5.29 3.21 -30.76
CA GLY A 9 -3.89 3.40 -30.44
C GLY A 9 -2.95 2.99 -31.58
N ASP A 10 -1.66 3.07 -31.29
CA ASP A 10 -0.60 2.68 -32.22
C ASP A 10 0.19 1.49 -31.66
N LEU A 11 0.37 0.48 -32.50
CA LEU A 11 1.17 -0.71 -32.23
C LEU A 11 2.42 -0.70 -33.12
N ARG A 12 3.53 -1.17 -32.57
CA ARG A 12 4.77 -1.39 -33.32
C ARG A 12 5.51 -2.57 -32.73
N VAL A 13 5.92 -3.50 -33.58
CA VAL A 13 6.73 -4.65 -33.18
C VAL A 13 8.16 -4.19 -32.96
N LEU A 14 8.77 -4.64 -31.87
CA LEU A 14 10.16 -4.37 -31.52
C LEU A 14 10.97 -5.68 -31.55
N GLY A 15 12.24 -5.59 -31.92
CA GLY A 15 13.21 -6.67 -31.77
C GLY A 15 13.65 -6.85 -30.31
N GLU A 16 14.44 -7.89 -30.05
CA GLU A 16 14.97 -8.19 -28.70
C GLU A 16 15.88 -7.08 -28.16
N ASP A 17 16.56 -6.35 -29.04
CA ASP A 17 17.39 -5.19 -28.73
C ASP A 17 16.58 -3.90 -28.53
N GLY A 18 15.25 -3.97 -28.62
CA GLY A 18 14.34 -2.84 -28.52
C GLY A 18 14.22 -2.02 -29.80
N SER A 19 14.90 -2.39 -30.89
CA SER A 19 14.82 -1.69 -32.17
C SER A 19 13.49 -1.95 -32.90
N PRO A 20 12.99 -1.00 -33.71
CA PRO A 20 11.78 -1.23 -34.50
C PRO A 20 11.93 -2.36 -35.51
N ALA A 21 11.09 -3.39 -35.40
CA ALA A 21 11.09 -4.55 -36.30
C ALA A 21 9.94 -4.53 -37.33
N GLY A 22 9.15 -3.45 -37.37
CA GLY A 22 8.03 -3.29 -38.31
C GLY A 22 7.49 -1.85 -38.39
N PRO A 23 6.55 -1.61 -39.33
CA PRO A 23 5.85 -0.34 -39.42
C PRO A 23 4.93 -0.12 -38.21
N VAL A 24 4.54 1.14 -38.00
CA VAL A 24 3.49 1.49 -37.04
C VAL A 24 2.14 1.04 -37.60
N GLU A 25 1.39 0.30 -36.81
CA GLU A 25 0.03 -0.14 -37.09
C GLU A 25 -0.96 0.64 -36.23
N ARG A 26 -1.82 1.43 -36.86
CA ARG A 26 -2.92 2.15 -36.20
C ARG A 26 -4.09 1.19 -36.00
N VAL A 27 -4.54 1.04 -34.77
CA VAL A 27 -5.70 0.20 -34.42
C VAL A 27 -6.85 1.05 -33.88
N PRO A 28 -8.10 0.84 -34.34
CA PRO A 28 -9.26 1.60 -33.86
C PRO A 28 -9.75 1.12 -32.49
N ASP A 29 -9.50 -0.14 -32.15
CA ASP A 29 -9.81 -0.74 -30.86
C ASP A 29 -8.53 -1.38 -30.31
N LEU A 30 -7.91 -0.69 -29.35
CA LEU A 30 -6.66 -1.14 -28.78
C LEU A 30 -6.84 -2.36 -27.87
N VAL A 31 -7.99 -2.48 -27.20
CA VAL A 31 -8.28 -3.59 -26.29
C VAL A 31 -8.41 -4.89 -27.08
N ALA A 32 -9.18 -4.87 -28.17
CA ALA A 32 -9.34 -6.03 -29.05
C ALA A 32 -8.00 -6.43 -29.68
N ALA A 33 -7.22 -5.46 -30.16
CA ALA A 33 -5.92 -5.71 -30.78
C ALA A 33 -4.89 -6.32 -29.80
N VAL A 34 -4.93 -5.91 -28.52
CA VAL A 34 -4.12 -6.51 -27.46
C VAL A 34 -4.59 -7.93 -27.16
N ALA A 35 -5.90 -8.16 -27.01
CA ALA A 35 -6.46 -9.47 -26.71
C ALA A 35 -6.08 -10.53 -27.77
N GLU A 36 -6.17 -10.17 -29.05
CA GLU A 36 -5.82 -11.06 -30.16
C GLU A 36 -4.33 -11.45 -30.12
N ARG A 37 -3.45 -10.47 -29.91
CA ARG A 37 -1.98 -10.69 -29.88
C ARG A 37 -1.52 -11.41 -28.62
N GLU A 38 -2.12 -11.12 -27.48
CA GLU A 38 -1.84 -11.84 -26.24
C GLU A 38 -2.20 -13.32 -26.37
N LYS A 39 -3.34 -13.62 -27.00
CA LYS A 39 -3.76 -14.99 -27.26
C LYS A 39 -2.87 -15.71 -28.28
N ALA A 40 -2.37 -15.00 -29.29
CA ALA A 40 -1.54 -15.58 -30.33
C ALA A 40 -0.10 -15.85 -29.86
N ASP A 41 0.54 -14.85 -29.26
CA ASP A 41 2.00 -14.83 -29.05
C ASP A 41 2.42 -14.55 -27.60
N ALA A 42 1.49 -14.12 -26.74
CA ALA A 42 1.74 -13.66 -25.37
C ALA A 42 2.98 -12.74 -25.25
N PRO A 43 3.08 -11.65 -26.03
CA PRO A 43 4.30 -10.85 -26.14
C PRO A 43 4.60 -10.09 -24.83
N ARG A 44 5.80 -9.49 -24.75
CA ARG A 44 6.06 -8.47 -23.73
C ARG A 44 5.55 -7.13 -24.25
N TRP A 45 4.55 -6.58 -23.57
CA TRP A 45 4.00 -5.28 -23.91
C TRP A 45 4.87 -4.13 -23.41
N VAL A 46 5.18 -3.16 -24.27
CA VAL A 46 5.87 -1.93 -23.87
C VAL A 46 4.90 -0.76 -23.98
N TRP A 47 4.70 -0.03 -22.90
CA TRP A 47 3.78 1.12 -22.85
C TRP A 47 4.24 2.16 -21.82
N ALA A 48 3.63 3.34 -21.85
CA ALA A 48 3.99 4.44 -20.97
C ALA A 48 3.74 4.12 -19.49
N SER A 49 2.51 3.71 -19.14
CA SER A 49 2.13 3.42 -17.74
C SER A 49 1.06 2.34 -17.67
N THR A 50 1.35 1.31 -16.85
CA THR A 50 0.44 0.21 -16.54
C THR A 50 -0.79 0.71 -15.80
N ALA A 51 -0.60 1.62 -14.85
CA ALA A 51 -1.69 2.18 -14.03
C ALA A 51 -2.73 2.91 -14.87
N ARG A 52 -2.34 3.52 -16.00
CA ARG A 52 -3.26 4.25 -16.88
C ARG A 52 -4.05 3.35 -17.83
N PHE A 53 -3.41 2.31 -18.38
CA PHE A 53 -4.02 1.52 -19.46
C PHE A 53 -4.53 0.15 -19.02
N TYR A 54 -3.78 -0.55 -18.17
CA TYR A 54 -4.10 -1.95 -17.86
C TYR A 54 -5.45 -2.15 -17.18
N PRO A 55 -5.97 -1.24 -16.32
CA PRO A 55 -7.33 -1.37 -15.78
C PRO A 55 -8.40 -1.54 -16.86
N ARG A 56 -8.27 -0.83 -18.00
CA ARG A 56 -9.20 -0.94 -19.13
C ARG A 56 -9.15 -2.31 -19.81
N LEU A 57 -7.99 -2.96 -19.86
CA LEU A 57 -7.85 -4.31 -20.38
C LEU A 57 -8.53 -5.33 -19.46
N ILE A 58 -8.27 -5.23 -18.15
CA ILE A 58 -8.84 -6.16 -17.17
C ILE A 58 -10.37 -6.03 -17.11
N GLU A 59 -10.91 -4.81 -17.18
CA GLU A 59 -12.36 -4.56 -17.26
C GLU A 59 -13.01 -5.23 -18.48
N ALA A 60 -12.28 -5.34 -19.59
CA ALA A 60 -12.70 -6.05 -20.79
C ALA A 60 -12.42 -7.57 -20.74
N GLY A 61 -11.91 -8.10 -19.62
CA GLY A 61 -11.57 -9.51 -19.44
C GLY A 61 -10.24 -9.92 -20.08
N VAL A 62 -9.37 -8.97 -20.42
CA VAL A 62 -8.07 -9.20 -21.05
C VAL A 62 -6.97 -9.05 -20.00
N ARG A 63 -6.24 -10.13 -19.71
CA ARG A 63 -5.03 -10.11 -18.87
C ARG A 63 -3.81 -10.37 -19.72
N VAL A 64 -2.74 -9.62 -19.50
CA VAL A 64 -1.47 -9.82 -20.20
C VAL A 64 -0.44 -10.43 -19.27
N GLY A 65 0.39 -11.34 -19.77
CA GLY A 65 1.37 -12.02 -18.94
C GLY A 65 2.63 -11.20 -18.63
N ARG A 66 3.00 -10.27 -19.51
CA ARG A 66 4.29 -9.56 -19.44
C ARG A 66 4.19 -8.13 -19.94
N CYS A 67 4.77 -7.19 -19.21
CA CYS A 67 4.96 -5.82 -19.68
C CYS A 67 6.36 -5.27 -19.37
N HIS A 68 6.65 -4.10 -19.92
CA HIS A 68 7.71 -3.17 -19.58
C HIS A 68 7.06 -1.80 -19.42
N ASP A 69 6.98 -1.34 -18.18
CA ASP A 69 6.39 -0.05 -17.82
C ASP A 69 7.45 1.05 -17.88
N LEU A 70 7.37 1.93 -18.88
CA LEU A 70 8.42 2.92 -19.10
C LEU A 70 8.58 3.89 -17.94
N GLU A 71 7.49 4.32 -17.31
CA GLU A 71 7.53 5.30 -16.22
C GLU A 71 8.07 4.70 -14.92
N LEU A 72 7.69 3.47 -14.59
CA LEU A 72 8.26 2.76 -13.44
C LEU A 72 9.75 2.48 -13.64
N VAL A 73 10.14 2.02 -14.83
CA VAL A 73 11.55 1.78 -15.16
C VAL A 73 12.37 3.06 -15.17
N GLU A 74 11.82 4.17 -15.68
CA GLU A 74 12.47 5.48 -15.62
C GLU A 74 12.69 5.93 -14.18
N SER A 75 11.70 5.70 -13.31
CA SER A 75 11.80 5.99 -11.87
C SER A 75 12.99 5.26 -11.22
N LEU A 76 13.18 3.98 -11.56
CA LEU A 76 14.29 3.17 -11.06
C LEU A 76 15.63 3.69 -11.58
N LEU A 77 15.73 4.01 -12.87
CA LEU A 77 16.95 4.52 -13.50
C LEU A 77 17.34 5.89 -12.92
N LEU A 78 16.37 6.78 -12.72
CA LEU A 78 16.57 8.06 -12.03
C LEU A 78 17.04 7.85 -10.59
N GLY A 79 16.43 6.92 -9.86
CA GLY A 79 16.86 6.54 -8.51
C GLY A 79 18.31 6.05 -8.47
N TYR A 80 18.67 5.16 -9.39
CA TYR A 80 20.05 4.65 -9.54
C TYR A 80 21.05 5.77 -9.86
N ALA A 81 20.65 6.74 -10.68
CA ALA A 81 21.47 7.91 -11.01
C ALA A 81 21.51 9.00 -9.92
N GLY A 82 20.89 8.80 -8.76
CA GLY A 82 20.82 9.79 -7.68
C GLY A 82 19.88 10.97 -7.97
N ARG A 83 18.95 10.81 -8.91
CA ARG A 83 18.01 11.83 -9.41
C ARG A 83 16.56 11.50 -9.01
N TYR A 84 16.39 10.87 -7.85
CA TYR A 84 15.08 10.46 -7.35
C TYR A 84 14.13 11.66 -7.24
N GLY A 85 12.89 11.48 -7.69
CA GLY A 85 11.84 12.51 -7.66
C GLY A 85 11.84 13.46 -8.86
N GLU A 86 12.78 13.32 -9.79
CA GLU A 86 12.66 13.99 -11.09
C GLU A 86 11.49 13.44 -11.92
N PRO A 87 10.93 14.25 -12.85
CA PRO A 87 9.89 13.79 -13.76
C PRO A 87 10.28 12.53 -14.54
N ARG A 88 9.42 11.52 -14.47
CA ARG A 88 9.62 10.15 -14.99
C ARG A 88 8.68 9.79 -16.13
N SER A 89 7.73 10.65 -16.51
CA SER A 89 6.83 10.44 -17.65
C SER A 89 7.62 10.18 -18.94
N VAL A 90 7.02 9.45 -19.90
CA VAL A 90 7.65 9.21 -21.21
C VAL A 90 8.04 10.54 -21.89
N ARG A 91 7.21 11.57 -21.76
CA ARG A 91 7.51 12.93 -22.26
C ARG A 91 8.73 13.56 -21.58
N ALA A 92 8.85 13.39 -20.26
CA ALA A 92 10.00 13.87 -19.51
C ALA A 92 11.29 13.14 -19.90
N ALA A 93 11.25 11.81 -19.98
CA ALA A 93 12.36 10.99 -20.44
C ALA A 93 12.78 11.36 -21.87
N TRP A 94 11.80 11.56 -22.76
CA TRP A 94 12.05 11.98 -24.14
C TRP A 94 12.69 13.37 -24.25
N ALA A 95 12.21 14.35 -23.49
CA ALA A 95 12.84 15.68 -23.44
C ALA A 95 14.28 15.61 -22.93
N ARG A 96 14.50 14.81 -21.87
CA ARG A 96 15.83 14.57 -21.28
C ARG A 96 16.79 13.93 -22.30
N LEU A 97 16.32 12.97 -23.10
CA LEU A 97 17.08 12.34 -24.18
C LEU A 97 17.57 13.33 -25.24
N ARG A 98 16.81 14.40 -25.49
CA ARG A 98 17.12 15.42 -26.49
C ARG A 98 17.84 16.65 -25.92
N GLY A 99 18.10 16.68 -24.62
CA GLY A 99 18.67 17.85 -23.95
C GLY A 99 17.72 19.06 -23.91
N GLU A 100 16.42 18.81 -23.99
CA GLU A 100 15.37 19.84 -23.94
C GLU A 100 14.88 20.08 -22.51
N PRO A 101 14.17 21.20 -22.25
CA PRO A 101 13.52 21.44 -20.97
C PRO A 101 12.58 20.29 -20.59
N VAL A 102 12.81 19.69 -19.42
CA VAL A 102 12.03 18.54 -18.93
C VAL A 102 10.67 19.03 -18.41
N PRO A 103 9.55 18.60 -19.00
CA PRO A 103 8.22 18.92 -18.48
C PRO A 103 8.00 18.25 -17.12
N PRO A 104 7.21 18.85 -16.20
CA PRO A 104 6.80 18.19 -14.99
C PRO A 104 5.90 16.99 -15.30
N ASP A 105 5.90 15.99 -14.41
CA ASP A 105 4.90 14.93 -14.45
C ASP A 105 3.52 15.48 -14.07
N ARG A 106 2.47 14.83 -14.57
CA ARG A 106 1.10 15.15 -14.18
C ARG A 106 0.87 14.79 -12.72
N THR A 107 0.06 15.58 -12.03
CA THR A 107 -0.28 15.31 -10.64
C THR A 107 -1.42 14.28 -10.55
N PRO A 108 -1.46 13.40 -9.53
CA PRO A 108 -2.53 12.39 -9.39
C PRO A 108 -3.95 12.98 -9.31
N GLN A 109 -4.09 14.24 -8.89
CA GLN A 109 -5.37 14.95 -8.85
C GLN A 109 -5.89 15.31 -10.26
N GLU A 110 -4.98 15.40 -11.24
CA GLU A 110 -5.32 15.57 -12.66
C GLU A 110 -5.78 14.26 -13.31
N GLU A 111 -5.55 13.11 -12.65
CA GLU A 111 -5.93 11.76 -13.11
C GLU A 111 -7.20 11.22 -12.42
N SER A 112 -7.85 12.01 -11.55
CA SER A 112 -9.09 11.61 -10.88
C SER A 112 -10.29 11.59 -11.86
N PRO A 113 -11.14 10.54 -11.84
CA PRO A 113 -12.30 10.41 -12.73
C PRO A 113 -13.47 11.33 -12.37
N GLN A 114 -13.32 12.23 -11.39
CA GLN A 114 -14.31 13.27 -11.12
C GLN A 114 -14.01 14.50 -11.97
N PRO A 115 -14.77 14.73 -13.06
CA PRO A 115 -14.62 15.95 -13.84
C PRO A 115 -14.98 17.14 -12.93
N SER A 116 -14.02 18.06 -12.77
CA SER A 116 -14.33 19.41 -12.34
C SER A 116 -15.32 20.01 -13.34
N LEU A 117 -16.29 20.79 -12.85
CA LEU A 117 -17.36 21.42 -13.64
C LEU A 117 -16.84 22.35 -14.76
N PHE A 118 -15.52 22.57 -14.84
CA PHE A 118 -14.83 23.44 -15.80
C PHE A 118 -13.81 22.70 -16.69
N ASP A 119 -13.79 21.37 -16.68
CA ASP A 119 -12.73 20.58 -17.33
C ASP A 119 -13.22 19.87 -18.60
N ASP A 120 -14.03 20.58 -19.40
CA ASP A 120 -14.61 20.08 -20.67
C ASP A 120 -13.59 19.92 -21.82
N ASP A 121 -12.31 20.24 -21.62
CA ASP A 121 -11.24 20.17 -22.64
C ASP A 121 -10.07 19.23 -22.28
N ARG A 122 -10.19 18.38 -21.25
CA ARG A 122 -9.11 17.42 -20.91
C ARG A 122 -9.18 16.15 -21.77
N GLU A 123 -8.91 16.28 -23.06
CA GLU A 123 -8.48 15.11 -23.84
C GLU A 123 -7.20 14.56 -23.20
N GLU A 124 -7.23 13.32 -22.68
CA GLU A 124 -6.01 12.61 -22.31
C GLU A 124 -5.06 12.67 -23.50
N ALA A 125 -4.01 13.50 -23.43
CA ALA A 125 -3.09 13.63 -24.54
C ALA A 125 -2.54 12.24 -24.88
N ALA A 126 -2.82 11.78 -26.09
CA ALA A 126 -2.41 10.47 -26.59
C ALA A 126 -0.90 10.29 -26.40
N ASP A 127 -0.51 9.06 -26.07
CA ASP A 127 0.89 8.68 -26.13
C ASP A 127 1.40 8.79 -27.57
N ASP A 128 2.68 9.11 -27.72
CA ASP A 128 3.37 9.13 -29.00
C ASP A 128 4.23 7.87 -29.13
N ILE A 129 3.95 7.05 -30.15
CA ILE A 129 4.64 5.79 -30.38
C ILE A 129 6.14 5.97 -30.58
N GLU A 130 6.58 7.07 -31.22
CA GLU A 130 8.01 7.30 -31.45
C GLU A 130 8.72 7.66 -30.14
N GLN A 131 8.05 8.40 -29.25
CA GLN A 131 8.59 8.68 -27.91
C GLN A 131 8.68 7.41 -27.06
N VAL A 132 7.63 6.58 -27.06
CA VAL A 132 7.60 5.28 -26.37
C VAL A 132 8.76 4.39 -26.84
N VAL A 133 8.95 4.27 -28.16
CA VAL A 133 10.01 3.44 -28.76
C VAL A 133 11.40 3.99 -28.43
N ALA A 134 11.60 5.30 -28.55
CA ALA A 134 12.92 5.88 -28.29
C ALA A 134 13.31 5.83 -26.81
N VAL A 135 12.37 6.10 -25.90
CA VAL A 135 12.61 5.97 -24.45
C VAL A 135 12.88 4.51 -24.10
N HIS A 136 12.10 3.56 -24.63
CA HIS A 136 12.38 2.14 -24.42
C HIS A 136 13.78 1.74 -24.88
N GLY A 137 14.20 2.16 -26.08
CA GLY A 137 15.51 1.84 -26.63
C GLY A 137 16.66 2.37 -25.75
N GLU A 138 16.54 3.60 -25.24
CA GLU A 138 17.52 4.13 -24.30
C GLU A 138 17.54 3.35 -22.98
N GLN A 139 16.36 3.02 -22.42
CA GLN A 139 16.29 2.24 -21.20
C GLN A 139 16.97 0.88 -21.38
N GLN A 140 16.73 0.17 -22.49
CA GLN A 140 17.42 -1.09 -22.79
C GLN A 140 18.94 -0.91 -22.88
N ARG A 141 19.40 0.15 -23.55
CA ARG A 141 20.83 0.47 -23.65
C ARG A 141 21.49 0.70 -22.29
N VAL A 142 20.84 1.47 -21.41
CA VAL A 142 21.35 1.74 -20.06
C VAL A 142 21.31 0.49 -19.19
N ILE A 143 20.18 -0.23 -19.19
CA ILE A 143 19.97 -1.46 -18.42
C ILE A 143 20.98 -2.53 -18.81
N GLY A 144 21.32 -2.66 -20.10
CA GLY A 144 22.33 -3.61 -20.57
C GLY A 144 23.73 -3.40 -20.00
N GLY A 145 24.02 -2.22 -19.43
CA GLY A 145 25.26 -1.92 -18.71
C GLY A 145 25.18 -2.07 -17.19
N LEU A 146 24.04 -2.51 -16.64
CA LEU A 146 23.77 -2.57 -15.20
C LEU A 146 23.41 -4.00 -14.76
N ASP A 147 24.31 -4.63 -14.00
CA ASP A 147 24.13 -6.00 -13.51
C ASP A 147 22.85 -6.14 -12.68
N GLY A 148 22.01 -7.12 -13.05
CA GLY A 148 20.75 -7.44 -12.35
C GLY A 148 19.61 -6.44 -12.56
N PHE A 149 19.85 -5.30 -13.22
CA PHE A 149 18.84 -4.25 -13.38
C PHE A 149 17.66 -4.68 -14.27
N ALA A 150 17.92 -5.54 -15.27
CA ALA A 150 16.87 -6.10 -16.12
C ALA A 150 15.83 -6.90 -15.31
N LEU A 151 16.28 -7.64 -14.29
CA LEU A 151 15.38 -8.37 -13.38
C LEU A 151 14.58 -7.39 -12.52
N LEU A 152 15.20 -6.33 -12.01
CA LEU A 152 14.53 -5.29 -11.23
C LEU A 152 13.43 -4.59 -12.06
N ALA A 153 13.74 -4.18 -13.29
CA ALA A 153 12.79 -3.57 -14.21
C ALA A 153 11.61 -4.50 -14.54
N ALA A 154 11.89 -5.79 -14.77
CA ALA A 154 10.87 -6.79 -15.00
C ALA A 154 10.00 -7.05 -13.76
N ALA A 155 10.60 -7.10 -12.57
CA ALA A 155 9.89 -7.28 -11.31
C ALA A 155 8.98 -6.09 -10.99
N GLU A 156 9.45 -4.86 -11.20
CA GLU A 156 8.66 -3.65 -10.98
C GLU A 156 7.47 -3.58 -11.96
N SER A 157 7.71 -3.86 -13.24
CA SER A 157 6.67 -3.89 -14.27
C SER A 157 5.62 -4.98 -13.99
N ALA A 158 6.06 -6.19 -13.62
CA ALA A 158 5.15 -7.28 -13.25
C ALA A 158 4.37 -6.95 -11.98
N GLY A 159 5.01 -6.29 -11.00
CA GLY A 159 4.34 -5.83 -9.78
C GLY A 159 3.18 -4.87 -10.07
N ALA A 160 3.31 -4.00 -11.08
CA ALA A 160 2.23 -3.12 -11.50
C ALA A 160 1.04 -3.86 -12.12
N LEU A 161 1.28 -4.93 -12.91
CA LEU A 161 0.22 -5.79 -13.40
C LEU A 161 -0.54 -6.46 -12.25
N VAL A 162 0.21 -7.06 -11.31
CA VAL A 162 -0.36 -7.74 -10.14
C VAL A 162 -1.14 -6.76 -9.27
N ALA A 163 -0.63 -5.56 -9.04
CA ALA A 163 -1.31 -4.51 -8.29
C ALA A 163 -2.68 -4.14 -8.90
N ALA A 164 -2.72 -3.97 -10.23
CA ALA A 164 -3.97 -3.68 -10.95
C ALA A 164 -4.97 -4.85 -10.88
N GLU A 165 -4.50 -6.08 -11.05
CA GLU A 165 -5.34 -7.29 -10.95
C GLU A 165 -5.90 -7.47 -9.54
N MET A 166 -5.07 -7.31 -8.50
CA MET A 166 -5.50 -7.37 -7.11
C MET A 166 -6.53 -6.28 -6.78
N GLY A 167 -6.37 -5.07 -7.33
CA GLY A 167 -7.35 -3.99 -7.19
C GLY A 167 -8.68 -4.30 -7.88
N HIS A 168 -8.64 -4.88 -9.08
CA HIS A 168 -9.82 -5.28 -9.84
C HIS A 168 -10.60 -6.42 -9.15
N ASP A 169 -9.91 -7.53 -8.87
CA ASP A 169 -10.49 -8.74 -8.27
C ASP A 169 -10.99 -8.45 -6.85
N GLY A 170 -10.17 -7.72 -6.07
CA GLY A 170 -10.41 -7.38 -4.68
C GLY A 170 -10.32 -8.58 -3.73
N LEU A 171 -10.21 -8.28 -2.44
CA LEU A 171 -10.23 -9.28 -1.37
C LEU A 171 -11.70 -9.60 -1.00
N PRO A 172 -12.13 -10.88 -0.97
CA PRO A 172 -13.44 -11.26 -0.45
C PRO A 172 -13.71 -10.65 0.93
N TRP A 173 -14.80 -9.88 1.03
CA TRP A 173 -15.15 -9.12 2.22
C TRP A 173 -16.65 -9.10 2.45
N SER A 174 -17.09 -9.56 3.63
CA SER A 174 -18.48 -9.52 4.07
C SER A 174 -18.79 -8.19 4.76
N ALA A 175 -19.54 -7.33 4.08
CA ALA A 175 -20.05 -6.09 4.66
C ALA A 175 -21.00 -6.36 5.84
N ALA A 176 -21.75 -7.46 5.80
CA ALA A 176 -22.65 -7.85 6.88
C ALA A 176 -21.89 -8.26 8.15
N GLU A 177 -20.84 -9.07 8.02
CA GLU A 177 -19.99 -9.44 9.16
C GLU A 177 -19.27 -8.21 9.73
N HIS A 178 -18.78 -7.32 8.86
CA HIS A 178 -18.18 -6.06 9.29
C HIS A 178 -19.19 -5.21 10.09
N ASP A 179 -20.39 -4.99 9.56
CA ASP A 179 -21.44 -4.20 10.23
C ASP A 179 -21.87 -4.84 11.56
N ALA A 180 -22.00 -6.16 11.62
CA ALA A 180 -22.31 -6.89 12.85
C ALA A 180 -21.22 -6.70 13.91
N LEU A 181 -19.94 -6.81 13.54
CA LEU A 181 -18.81 -6.59 14.46
C LEU A 181 -18.76 -5.15 14.97
N LEU A 182 -18.97 -4.16 14.10
CA LEU A 182 -19.05 -2.76 14.53
C LEU A 182 -20.25 -2.53 15.45
N THR A 183 -21.40 -3.12 15.12
CA THR A 183 -22.62 -2.97 15.92
C THR A 183 -22.47 -3.60 17.32
N GLU A 184 -21.79 -4.74 17.42
CA GLU A 184 -21.46 -5.38 18.69
C GLU A 184 -20.53 -4.50 19.55
N LEU A 185 -19.49 -3.92 18.93
CA LEU A 185 -18.46 -3.15 19.64
C LEU A 185 -18.86 -1.71 19.96
N LEU A 186 -19.64 -1.06 19.08
CA LEU A 186 -19.91 0.38 19.12
C LEU A 186 -21.39 0.71 19.37
N GLY A 187 -22.27 -0.30 19.29
CA GLY A 187 -23.71 -0.11 19.23
C GLY A 187 -24.22 0.14 17.80
N PRO A 188 -25.53 0.36 17.62
CA PRO A 188 -26.12 0.50 16.29
C PRO A 188 -25.47 1.64 15.50
N ARG A 189 -25.39 1.47 14.17
CA ARG A 189 -24.85 2.47 13.25
C ARG A 189 -25.50 3.84 13.51
N PRO A 190 -24.71 4.89 13.81
CA PRO A 190 -25.26 6.19 14.14
C PRO A 190 -25.86 6.87 12.90
N SER A 191 -26.92 7.65 13.11
CA SER A 191 -27.45 8.55 12.09
C SER A 191 -26.63 9.85 12.05
N GLY A 192 -26.36 10.37 10.86
CA GLY A 192 -25.90 11.76 10.66
C GLY A 192 -24.59 12.14 11.39
N GLY A 193 -23.53 11.33 11.28
CA GLY A 193 -22.20 11.67 11.81
C GLY A 193 -22.11 11.76 13.34
N LEU A 194 -23.15 11.35 14.06
CA LEU A 194 -23.18 11.30 15.51
C LEU A 194 -22.19 10.27 16.06
N ARG A 195 -21.78 10.47 17.32
CA ARG A 195 -20.94 9.51 18.04
C ARG A 195 -21.73 8.21 18.27
N PRO A 196 -21.13 7.04 18.01
CA PRO A 196 -21.73 5.75 18.37
C PRO A 196 -22.11 5.66 19.85
N ARG A 197 -23.20 4.94 20.14
CA ARG A 197 -23.77 4.85 21.49
C ARG A 197 -22.75 4.41 22.54
N ARG A 198 -21.96 3.37 22.27
CA ARG A 198 -20.95 2.87 23.21
C ARG A 198 -19.89 3.91 23.55
N LEU A 199 -19.46 4.68 22.55
CA LEU A 199 -18.51 5.76 22.75
C LEU A 199 -19.12 6.90 23.57
N GLN A 200 -20.41 7.20 23.39
CA GLN A 200 -21.09 8.19 24.22
C GLN A 200 -21.22 7.73 25.68
N GLU A 201 -21.62 6.48 25.91
CA GLU A 201 -21.70 5.89 27.26
C GLU A 201 -20.34 5.94 27.97
N LEU A 202 -19.25 5.59 27.27
CA LEU A 202 -17.89 5.70 27.81
C LEU A 202 -17.50 7.15 28.11
N ALA A 203 -17.86 8.10 27.25
CA ALA A 203 -17.59 9.52 27.50
C ALA A 203 -18.29 10.05 28.78
N ASP A 204 -19.53 9.62 29.00
CA ASP A 204 -20.31 9.97 30.18
C ASP A 204 -19.71 9.32 31.45
N GLN A 205 -19.29 8.04 31.36
CA GLN A 205 -18.62 7.34 32.45
C GLN A 205 -17.25 7.94 32.79
N ILE A 206 -16.47 8.36 31.79
CA ILE A 206 -15.19 9.06 31.97
C ILE A 206 -15.41 10.37 32.72
N SER A 207 -16.41 11.16 32.29
CA SER A 207 -16.78 12.42 32.95
C SER A 207 -17.18 12.17 34.41
N ALA A 208 -18.04 11.18 34.66
CA ALA A 208 -18.48 10.81 36.01
C ALA A 208 -17.31 10.34 36.90
N ALA A 209 -16.32 9.66 36.35
CA ALA A 209 -15.13 9.20 37.07
C ALA A 209 -14.22 10.35 37.54
N PHE A 210 -14.28 11.52 36.89
CA PHE A 210 -13.61 12.75 37.37
C PHE A 210 -14.51 13.60 38.29
N GLY A 211 -15.81 13.33 38.35
CA GLY A 211 -16.74 13.86 39.35
C GLY A 211 -18.10 14.29 38.78
N PRO A 212 -19.13 14.47 39.63
CA PRO A 212 -20.53 14.64 39.19
C PRO A 212 -20.85 15.90 38.35
N ARG A 213 -19.95 16.89 38.34
CA ARG A 213 -20.10 18.15 37.57
C ARG A 213 -18.94 18.40 36.61
N VAL A 214 -18.12 17.38 36.39
CA VAL A 214 -16.95 17.47 35.54
C VAL A 214 -17.32 16.89 34.19
N HIS A 215 -17.21 17.69 33.13
CA HIS A 215 -17.38 17.24 31.76
C HIS A 215 -16.00 17.21 31.09
N VAL A 216 -15.56 16.03 30.66
CA VAL A 216 -14.29 15.84 29.96
C VAL A 216 -14.58 15.28 28.59
N ASN A 217 -14.17 16.00 27.54
CA ASN A 217 -14.18 15.46 26.19
C ASN A 217 -13.04 14.44 26.02
N PRO A 218 -13.31 13.14 25.85
CA PRO A 218 -12.26 12.13 25.72
C PRO A 218 -11.46 12.24 24.40
N ASP A 219 -11.99 12.95 23.41
CA ASP A 219 -11.29 13.23 22.15
C ASP A 219 -10.26 14.36 22.28
N SER A 220 -10.24 15.09 23.41
CA SER A 220 -9.32 16.21 23.65
C SER A 220 -8.22 15.83 24.63
N PRO A 221 -6.98 15.58 24.17
CA PRO A 221 -5.85 15.32 25.05
C PRO A 221 -5.66 16.41 26.10
N ALA A 222 -5.82 17.68 25.73
CA ALA A 222 -5.68 18.81 26.64
C ALA A 222 -6.69 18.76 27.81
N GLN A 223 -7.95 18.41 27.54
CA GLN A 223 -8.96 18.27 28.60
C GLN A 223 -8.66 17.09 29.52
N ILE A 224 -8.18 15.97 28.97
CA ILE A 224 -7.78 14.80 29.79
C ILE A 224 -6.61 15.17 30.71
N LEU A 225 -5.57 15.82 30.19
CA LEU A 225 -4.42 16.25 30.99
C LEU A 225 -4.84 17.19 32.12
N LYS A 226 -5.73 18.15 31.82
CA LYS A 226 -6.29 19.07 32.81
C LYS A 226 -7.10 18.34 33.87
N ALA A 227 -7.95 17.38 33.49
CA ALA A 227 -8.77 16.62 34.41
C ALA A 227 -7.92 15.81 35.40
N PHE A 228 -6.89 15.12 34.91
CA PHE A 228 -5.94 14.40 35.77
C PHE A 228 -5.14 15.32 36.69
N ALA A 229 -4.69 16.48 36.20
CA ALA A 229 -4.03 17.47 37.05
C ALA A 229 -4.97 18.00 38.15
N SER A 230 -6.23 18.29 37.83
CA SER A 230 -7.24 18.71 38.81
C SER A 230 -7.61 17.62 39.82
N ALA A 231 -7.47 16.35 39.45
CA ALA A 231 -7.61 15.20 40.35
C ALA A 231 -6.35 14.92 41.19
N GLY A 232 -5.30 15.75 41.09
CA GLY A 232 -4.04 15.58 41.83
C GLY A 232 -3.08 14.54 41.25
N LEU A 233 -3.32 14.05 40.03
CA LEU A 233 -2.54 13.01 39.35
C LEU A 233 -1.99 13.52 38.00
N PRO A 234 -1.11 14.54 37.97
CA PRO A 234 -0.62 15.10 36.72
C PRO A 234 0.13 14.06 35.88
N VAL A 235 -0.15 14.02 34.56
CA VAL A 235 0.52 13.15 33.60
C VAL A 235 1.10 13.93 32.43
N ALA A 236 2.22 13.46 31.89
CA ALA A 236 2.91 14.13 30.78
C ALA A 236 2.27 13.87 29.40
N SER A 237 1.50 12.78 29.26
CA SER A 237 0.80 12.46 28.01
C SER A 237 -0.39 11.52 28.25
N THR A 238 -1.29 11.44 27.27
CA THR A 238 -2.41 10.50 27.27
C THR A 238 -2.06 9.15 26.62
N ARG A 239 -0.77 8.84 26.42
CA ARG A 239 -0.34 7.55 25.85
C ARG A 239 -0.69 6.41 26.82
N ALA A 240 -1.06 5.25 26.26
CA ALA A 240 -1.56 4.13 27.05
C ALA A 240 -0.59 3.70 28.17
N HIS A 241 0.71 3.59 27.89
CA HIS A 241 1.72 3.21 28.89
C HIS A 241 1.90 4.25 30.02
N VAL A 242 1.54 5.52 29.79
CA VAL A 242 1.57 6.56 30.82
C VAL A 242 0.32 6.45 31.70
N LEU A 243 -0.86 6.34 31.07
CA LEU A 243 -2.13 6.25 31.77
C LEU A 243 -2.22 4.98 32.64
N LYS A 244 -1.70 3.85 32.17
CA LYS A 244 -1.70 2.56 32.90
C LYS A 244 -0.92 2.59 34.23
N ARG A 245 -0.08 3.61 34.47
CA ARG A 245 0.64 3.76 35.74
C ARG A 245 -0.18 4.45 36.83
N LEU A 246 -1.34 5.01 36.47
CA LEU A 246 -2.23 5.67 37.41
C LEU A 246 -3.27 4.69 37.95
N ASP A 247 -3.53 4.78 39.25
CA ASP A 247 -4.68 4.14 39.88
C ASP A 247 -5.85 5.13 39.94
N HIS A 248 -6.64 5.17 38.86
CA HIS A 248 -7.80 6.06 38.75
C HIS A 248 -8.91 5.39 37.92
N PRO A 249 -10.20 5.45 38.34
CA PRO A 249 -11.29 4.74 37.67
C PRO A 249 -11.51 5.15 36.20
N ALA A 250 -11.15 6.38 35.83
CA ALA A 250 -11.22 6.84 34.44
C ALA A 250 -10.21 6.18 33.50
N VAL A 251 -9.11 5.60 34.01
CA VAL A 251 -8.02 5.04 33.17
C VAL A 251 -8.50 3.89 32.28
N PRO A 252 -9.09 2.80 32.79
CA PRO A 252 -9.57 1.71 31.93
C PRO A 252 -10.60 2.20 30.89
N LEU A 253 -11.51 3.10 31.29
CA LEU A 253 -12.52 3.69 30.41
C LEU A 253 -11.90 4.51 29.27
N LEU A 254 -10.87 5.31 29.57
CA LEU A 254 -10.13 6.09 28.57
C LEU A 254 -9.38 5.20 27.58
N LEU A 255 -8.81 4.09 28.05
CA LEU A 255 -8.11 3.15 27.17
C LEU A 255 -9.09 2.47 26.20
N GLU A 256 -10.21 1.97 26.72
CA GLU A 256 -11.29 1.38 25.90
C GLU A 256 -11.86 2.39 24.90
N TYR A 257 -12.18 3.61 25.36
CA TYR A 257 -12.67 4.68 24.49
C TYR A 257 -11.70 4.97 23.34
N LYS A 258 -10.41 5.10 23.64
CA LYS A 258 -9.39 5.41 22.62
C LYS A 258 -9.23 4.28 21.60
N GLU A 259 -9.34 3.03 22.04
CA GLU A 259 -9.29 1.87 21.15
C GLU A 259 -10.50 1.85 20.21
N LEU A 260 -11.71 1.95 20.76
CA LEU A 260 -12.97 1.94 19.99
C LEU A 260 -13.12 3.18 19.09
N SER A 261 -12.70 4.35 19.56
CA SER A 261 -12.73 5.59 18.77
C SER A 261 -11.79 5.49 17.57
N ARG A 262 -10.58 4.95 17.76
CA ARG A 262 -9.65 4.69 16.65
C ARG A 262 -10.20 3.67 15.65
N LEU A 263 -10.83 2.60 16.14
CA LEU A 263 -11.50 1.62 15.27
C LEU A 263 -12.59 2.29 14.44
N HIS A 264 -13.49 3.04 15.08
CA HIS A 264 -14.59 3.74 14.42
C HIS A 264 -14.11 4.74 13.36
N THR A 265 -13.11 5.56 13.69
CA THR A 265 -12.60 6.58 12.76
C THR A 265 -11.83 5.97 11.60
N ALA A 266 -11.01 4.95 11.84
CA ALA A 266 -10.13 4.40 10.80
C ALA A 266 -10.80 3.30 9.96
N HIS A 267 -11.66 2.47 10.56
CA HIS A 267 -12.25 1.28 9.94
C HIS A 267 -13.74 1.12 10.30
N GLY A 268 -14.43 2.21 10.61
CA GLY A 268 -15.88 2.18 10.86
C GLY A 268 -16.70 2.12 9.57
N TRP A 269 -17.98 2.45 9.68
CA TRP A 269 -18.91 2.38 8.56
C TRP A 269 -18.53 3.23 7.34
N ALA A 270 -17.92 4.41 7.55
CA ALA A 270 -17.46 5.24 6.43
C ALA A 270 -16.33 4.57 5.63
N TRP A 271 -15.43 3.85 6.32
CA TRP A 271 -14.42 3.04 5.67
C TRP A 271 -15.07 1.90 4.88
N LEU A 272 -16.04 1.21 5.48
CA LEU A 272 -16.76 0.12 4.84
C LEU A 272 -17.43 0.58 3.54
N ASP A 273 -18.17 1.69 3.58
CA ASP A 273 -18.87 2.24 2.41
C ASP A 273 -17.90 2.71 1.30
N THR A 274 -16.69 3.13 1.69
CA THR A 274 -15.68 3.66 0.76
C THR A 274 -14.93 2.54 0.05
N TRP A 275 -14.52 1.51 0.78
CA TRP A 275 -13.55 0.52 0.31
C TRP A 275 -14.15 -0.83 -0.05
N VAL A 276 -15.40 -1.08 0.33
CA VAL A 276 -16.07 -2.37 0.09
C VAL A 276 -17.26 -2.18 -0.83
N SER A 277 -17.24 -2.88 -1.95
CA SER A 277 -18.34 -2.89 -2.92
C SER A 277 -18.45 -4.28 -3.57
N GLY A 278 -19.67 -4.72 -3.88
CA GLY A 278 -19.88 -6.03 -4.52
C GLY A 278 -19.25 -7.22 -3.79
N GLY A 279 -19.21 -7.21 -2.45
CA GLY A 279 -18.63 -8.29 -1.64
C GLY A 279 -17.10 -8.38 -1.68
N ARG A 280 -16.42 -7.29 -2.05
CA ARG A 280 -14.96 -7.20 -2.14
C ARG A 280 -14.45 -5.91 -1.52
N PHE A 281 -13.35 -6.03 -0.78
CA PHE A 281 -12.49 -4.93 -0.40
C PHE A 281 -11.49 -4.63 -1.54
N ARG A 282 -11.51 -3.40 -2.06
CA ARG A 282 -10.68 -2.98 -3.21
C ARG A 282 -9.74 -1.83 -2.83
N PRO A 283 -8.60 -2.12 -2.18
CA PRO A 283 -7.58 -1.12 -1.95
C PRO A 283 -6.85 -0.79 -3.26
N GLU A 284 -6.33 0.42 -3.34
CA GLU A 284 -5.48 0.85 -4.45
C GLU A 284 -4.01 0.60 -4.09
N TYR A 285 -3.37 -0.31 -4.82
CA TYR A 285 -1.95 -0.65 -4.68
C TYR A 285 -1.11 0.19 -5.65
N VAL A 286 -0.08 0.84 -5.14
CA VAL A 286 0.81 1.68 -5.93
C VAL A 286 2.21 1.06 -5.95
N ALA A 287 2.52 0.38 -7.05
CA ALA A 287 3.87 -0.09 -7.36
C ALA A 287 4.82 1.12 -7.55
N GLY A 288 6.07 0.99 -7.13
CA GLY A 288 7.06 2.08 -7.16
C GLY A 288 6.67 3.32 -6.33
N GLY A 289 5.74 3.19 -5.38
CA GLY A 289 5.19 4.32 -4.63
C GLY A 289 6.08 4.87 -3.50
N VAL A 290 7.05 4.09 -3.03
CA VAL A 290 8.02 4.52 -1.99
C VAL A 290 9.45 4.13 -2.34
N VAL A 291 10.41 4.91 -1.83
CA VAL A 291 11.86 4.77 -2.09
C VAL A 291 12.40 3.37 -1.75
N SER A 292 11.81 2.69 -0.77
CA SER A 292 12.25 1.36 -0.34
C SER A 292 11.88 0.23 -1.32
N GLY A 293 11.13 0.52 -2.38
CA GLY A 293 10.61 -0.49 -3.32
C GLY A 293 9.38 -1.25 -2.81
N ARG A 294 8.89 -0.95 -1.61
CA ARG A 294 7.61 -1.50 -1.14
C ARG A 294 6.46 -0.88 -1.92
N TRP A 295 5.36 -1.61 -2.03
CA TRP A 295 4.12 -1.03 -2.54
C TRP A 295 3.55 -0.06 -1.53
N ALA A 296 3.12 1.09 -2.03
CA ALA A 296 2.32 2.02 -1.26
C ALA A 296 0.83 1.71 -1.47
N THR A 297 -0.01 2.36 -0.69
CA THR A 297 -1.46 2.38 -0.94
C THR A 297 -2.01 3.78 -0.87
N SER A 298 -2.89 4.10 -1.80
CA SER A 298 -3.73 5.29 -1.71
C SER A 298 -4.82 5.08 -0.65
N GLY A 299 -5.27 6.15 0.00
CA GLY A 299 -6.42 6.08 0.91
C GLY A 299 -6.16 5.90 2.41
N GLY A 300 -4.96 6.21 2.90
CA GLY A 300 -4.74 6.49 4.33
C GLY A 300 -4.93 5.31 5.29
N GLY A 301 -4.11 4.26 5.15
CA GLY A 301 -4.10 3.15 6.10
C GLY A 301 -5.23 2.13 5.89
N ALA A 302 -5.91 2.16 4.76
CA ALA A 302 -6.97 1.21 4.41
C ALA A 302 -6.52 -0.27 4.51
N LEU A 303 -5.22 -0.56 4.36
CA LEU A 303 -4.67 -1.91 4.54
C LEU A 303 -4.37 -2.30 6.00
N GLN A 304 -4.40 -1.37 6.95
CA GLN A 304 -4.03 -1.63 8.35
C GLN A 304 -5.20 -2.26 9.13
N ILE A 305 -5.76 -3.34 8.58
CA ILE A 305 -6.96 -4.00 9.06
C ILE A 305 -6.74 -4.56 10.49
N PRO A 306 -7.47 -4.05 11.49
CA PRO A 306 -7.43 -4.56 12.86
C PRO A 306 -7.79 -6.04 12.90
N ARG A 307 -7.14 -6.80 13.80
CA ARG A 307 -7.37 -8.26 13.96
C ARG A 307 -8.85 -8.60 14.13
N VAL A 308 -9.61 -7.78 14.85
CA VAL A 308 -11.04 -7.97 15.08
C VAL A 308 -11.87 -7.95 13.80
N LEU A 309 -11.50 -7.09 12.83
CA LEU A 309 -12.21 -6.96 11.55
C LEU A 309 -11.77 -7.99 10.51
N ARG A 310 -10.67 -8.72 10.72
CA ARG A 310 -10.25 -9.78 9.79
C ARG A 310 -11.27 -10.92 9.67
N LYS A 311 -12.18 -11.06 10.63
CA LYS A 311 -13.34 -11.97 10.55
C LYS A 311 -14.29 -11.64 9.40
N ALA A 312 -14.30 -10.39 8.93
CA ALA A 312 -15.08 -9.99 7.76
C ALA A 312 -14.44 -10.44 6.44
N VAL A 313 -13.21 -10.96 6.44
CA VAL A 313 -12.60 -11.59 5.28
C VAL A 313 -13.16 -13.02 5.18
N VAL A 314 -14.15 -13.19 4.31
CA VAL A 314 -14.89 -14.46 4.16
C VAL A 314 -14.66 -14.99 2.76
N ALA A 315 -14.19 -16.24 2.64
CA ALA A 315 -14.00 -16.90 1.35
C ALA A 315 -15.33 -17.01 0.58
N ASP A 316 -15.24 -16.99 -0.75
CA ASP A 316 -16.41 -17.30 -1.59
C ASP A 316 -16.90 -18.73 -1.37
N PRO A 317 -18.18 -19.03 -1.67
CA PRO A 317 -18.71 -20.38 -1.57
C PRO A 317 -17.88 -21.40 -2.37
N GLY A 318 -17.41 -22.46 -1.69
CA GLY A 318 -16.57 -23.49 -2.30
C GLY A 318 -15.07 -23.17 -2.33
N TRP A 319 -14.66 -21.99 -1.84
CA TRP A 319 -13.26 -21.57 -1.79
C TRP A 319 -12.70 -21.61 -0.36
N SER A 320 -11.38 -21.53 -0.26
CA SER A 320 -10.66 -21.37 1.02
C SER A 320 -9.59 -20.30 0.87
N LEU A 321 -9.37 -19.52 1.93
CA LEU A 321 -8.31 -18.53 1.97
C LEU A 321 -6.99 -19.21 2.36
N VAL A 322 -5.94 -18.95 1.58
CA VAL A 322 -4.58 -19.41 1.87
C VAL A 322 -3.74 -18.19 2.23
N VAL A 323 -3.10 -18.24 3.40
CA VAL A 323 -2.16 -17.20 3.85
C VAL A 323 -0.76 -17.77 3.75
N ALA A 324 0.07 -17.14 2.91
CA ALA A 324 1.49 -17.43 2.81
C ALA A 324 2.26 -16.21 3.31
N ASP A 325 3.10 -16.41 4.34
CA ASP A 325 3.93 -15.36 4.92
C ASP A 325 5.40 -15.73 4.83
N ALA A 326 6.22 -14.77 4.42
CA ALA A 326 7.67 -14.92 4.35
C ALA A 326 8.27 -14.56 5.72
N ALA A 327 8.21 -15.51 6.65
CA ALA A 327 8.67 -15.32 8.01
C ALA A 327 10.11 -14.77 8.04
N GLN A 328 10.29 -13.62 8.69
CA GLN A 328 11.60 -13.00 8.92
C GLN A 328 12.41 -12.75 7.62
N LEU A 329 11.72 -12.35 6.54
CA LEU A 329 12.37 -12.08 5.25
C LEU A 329 13.52 -11.07 5.36
N GLU A 330 13.31 -9.94 6.05
CA GLU A 330 14.31 -8.87 6.16
C GLU A 330 15.64 -9.35 6.79
N PRO A 331 15.64 -10.01 7.97
CA PRO A 331 16.86 -10.59 8.51
C PRO A 331 17.51 -11.65 7.61
N ARG A 332 16.71 -12.47 6.92
CA ARG A 332 17.21 -13.50 5.99
C ARG A 332 17.94 -12.88 4.79
N VAL A 333 17.37 -11.82 4.24
CA VAL A 333 18.01 -11.03 3.17
C VAL A 333 19.30 -10.40 3.67
N LEU A 334 19.30 -9.84 4.88
CA LEU A 334 20.51 -9.27 5.49
C LEU A 334 21.61 -10.33 5.67
N ALA A 335 21.27 -11.52 6.15
CA ALA A 335 22.23 -12.63 6.29
C ALA A 335 22.88 -13.01 4.96
N ALA A 336 22.07 -13.11 3.90
CA ALA A 336 22.57 -13.40 2.56
C ALA A 336 23.48 -12.28 2.02
N LEU A 337 23.10 -11.02 2.20
CA LEU A 337 23.89 -9.85 1.75
C LEU A 337 25.21 -9.72 2.51
N ALA A 338 25.23 -10.04 3.81
CA ALA A 338 26.43 -10.02 4.62
C ALA A 338 27.41 -11.18 4.31
N GLY A 339 26.94 -12.24 3.64
CA GLY A 339 27.70 -13.47 3.43
C GLY A 339 27.98 -14.23 4.73
N ASP A 340 27.24 -13.93 5.81
CA ASP A 340 27.42 -14.53 7.13
C ASP A 340 26.73 -15.90 7.16
N ARG A 341 27.55 -16.95 7.08
CA ARG A 341 27.07 -18.33 7.12
C ARG A 341 26.47 -18.70 8.47
N ALA A 342 27.04 -18.23 9.58
CA ALA A 342 26.51 -18.53 10.91
C ALA A 342 25.13 -17.90 11.10
N PHE A 343 24.96 -16.66 10.63
CA PHE A 343 23.68 -15.97 10.67
C PHE A 343 22.66 -16.58 9.69
N THR A 344 23.11 -17.03 8.51
CA THR A 344 22.27 -17.76 7.54
C THR A 344 21.79 -19.09 8.12
N ASP A 345 22.67 -19.86 8.77
CA ASP A 345 22.32 -21.12 9.42
C ASP A 345 21.34 -20.86 10.57
N ALA A 346 21.57 -19.85 11.41
CA ALA A 346 20.63 -19.46 12.46
C ALA A 346 19.24 -19.10 11.89
N ALA A 347 19.20 -18.40 10.75
CA ALA A 347 17.95 -18.04 10.07
C ALA A 347 17.23 -19.23 9.42
N ALA A 348 17.95 -20.33 9.14
CA ALA A 348 17.38 -21.53 8.54
C ALA A 348 16.62 -22.41 9.55
N HIS A 349 16.99 -22.38 10.84
CA HIS A 349 16.51 -23.34 11.85
C HIS A 349 15.25 -22.92 12.62
N GLY A 350 14.61 -21.80 12.26
CA GLY A 350 13.36 -21.37 12.88
C GLY A 350 13.37 -19.89 13.26
N ASP A 351 12.96 -19.58 14.49
CA ASP A 351 12.91 -18.20 14.97
C ASP A 351 14.32 -17.64 15.16
N LEU A 352 14.74 -16.80 14.22
CA LEU A 352 16.04 -16.15 14.24
C LEU A 352 16.30 -15.35 15.51
N TYR A 353 15.28 -14.76 16.14
CA TYR A 353 15.46 -13.99 17.36
C TYR A 353 15.78 -14.88 18.56
N ALA A 354 15.20 -16.09 18.60
CA ALA A 354 15.55 -17.09 19.60
C ALA A 354 17.00 -17.59 19.39
N ALA A 355 17.39 -17.85 18.15
CA ALA A 355 18.75 -18.27 17.83
C ALA A 355 19.78 -17.17 18.15
N LEU A 356 19.47 -15.91 17.86
CA LEU A 356 20.33 -14.77 18.21
C LEU A 356 20.42 -14.55 19.72
N SER A 357 19.33 -14.74 20.48
CA SER A 357 19.38 -14.54 21.93
C SER A 357 20.36 -15.47 22.62
N ASP A 358 20.50 -16.71 22.13
CA ASP A 358 21.44 -17.68 22.68
C ASP A 358 22.91 -17.27 22.40
N VAL A 359 23.19 -16.74 21.20
CA VAL A 359 24.53 -16.26 20.82
C VAL A 359 24.94 -15.03 21.64
N PHE A 360 24.02 -14.10 21.89
CA PHE A 360 24.31 -12.91 22.72
C PHE A 360 24.39 -13.22 24.23
N HIS A 361 23.90 -14.37 24.67
CA HIS A 361 24.03 -14.81 26.06
C HIS A 361 25.40 -15.44 26.36
N ASP A 362 26.09 -15.99 25.37
CA ASP A 362 27.37 -16.70 25.58
C ASP A 362 28.62 -15.79 25.57
N GLU A 363 28.57 -14.56 25.03
CA GLU A 363 29.74 -13.67 24.95
C GLU A 363 29.88 -12.60 26.04
N GLY A 364 29.03 -12.57 27.07
CA GLY A 364 29.26 -11.67 28.19
C GLY A 364 28.14 -11.66 29.22
N GLY A 365 28.47 -12.08 30.44
CA GLY A 365 27.56 -12.04 31.58
C GLY A 365 27.13 -10.63 31.94
N GLU A 366 26.07 -10.14 31.32
CA GLU A 366 25.07 -9.22 31.84
C GLU A 366 23.86 -9.32 30.90
N GLY A 367 22.80 -9.98 31.37
CA GLY A 367 21.62 -10.26 30.57
C GLY A 367 21.04 -8.99 29.91
N MET A 368 20.60 -9.14 28.67
CA MET A 368 20.05 -8.06 27.84
C MET A 368 18.94 -7.30 28.60
N SER A 369 19.21 -6.04 28.97
CA SER A 369 18.25 -5.21 29.68
C SER A 369 17.03 -4.87 28.80
N GLU A 370 15.89 -4.60 29.44
CA GLU A 370 14.59 -4.30 28.82
C GLU A 370 14.65 -3.16 27.77
N ALA A 371 15.68 -2.31 27.83
CA ALA A 371 15.94 -1.24 26.88
C ALA A 371 16.34 -1.74 25.48
N ASN A 372 17.03 -2.89 25.36
CA ASN A 372 17.45 -3.45 24.07
C ASN A 372 16.34 -4.21 23.34
N ARG A 373 15.31 -4.70 24.05
CA ARG A 373 14.15 -5.36 23.41
C ARG A 373 13.30 -4.39 22.58
N GLY A 374 13.29 -3.11 22.93
CA GLY A 374 12.56 -2.06 22.22
C GLY A 374 13.16 -1.69 20.86
N VAL A 375 14.47 -1.89 20.66
CA VAL A 375 15.15 -1.62 19.38
C VAL A 375 14.87 -2.71 18.34
N TRP A 376 14.61 -3.94 18.80
CA TRP A 376 14.44 -5.13 17.94
C TRP A 376 13.01 -5.70 17.90
N GLY A 377 12.03 -5.03 18.53
CA GLY A 377 10.61 -5.35 18.36
C GLY A 377 10.16 -6.71 18.91
N VAL A 378 10.86 -7.28 19.90
CA VAL A 378 10.51 -8.59 20.47
C VAL A 378 9.47 -8.42 21.58
N GLY A 379 8.22 -8.81 21.30
CA GLY A 379 7.18 -9.01 22.32
C GLY A 379 7.34 -10.35 23.04
N PRO A 380 6.81 -10.52 24.26
CA PRO A 380 6.91 -11.80 24.98
C PRO A 380 6.19 -12.91 24.22
N PRO A 381 6.64 -14.18 24.34
CA PRO A 381 6.03 -15.31 23.65
C PRO A 381 4.57 -15.44 24.07
N GLN A 382 3.66 -15.26 23.11
CA GLN A 382 2.26 -15.64 23.30
C GLN A 382 2.19 -17.16 23.19
N GLY A 383 2.07 -17.83 24.34
CA GLY A 383 1.82 -19.26 24.40
C GLY A 383 0.55 -19.61 23.65
N ALA A 384 0.62 -20.68 22.85
CA ALA A 384 -0.52 -21.26 22.17
C ALA A 384 -1.55 -21.76 23.20
N GLY A 385 -2.78 -21.26 23.08
CA GLY A 385 -3.99 -21.68 23.78
C GLY A 385 -5.19 -21.30 22.94
#